data_AF-A0A098EFY3-F1
#
_entry.id   AF-A0A098EFY3-F1
#
_cell.length_a   1.000
_cell.length_b   1.000
_cell.length_c   1.000
_cell.angle_alpha   90.00
_cell.angle_beta   90.00
_cell.angle_gamma   90.00
#
_symmetry.space_group_name_H-M   'P 1'
#
loop_
_entity.id
_entity.type
_entity.pdbx_description
1 polymer ?
#
loop_
_entity_poly.entity_id
_entity_poly.type
_entity_poly.pdbx_seq_one_letter_code
_entity_poly.pdbx_strand_id
1 'polypeptide(L)'
;MHTPRIFTAPGMSGYAYSGLSSTEYKDSLCRAITSGLMPYGECLKVIREFALELRNTFSELRGVDAVFAAADKINSIDSCITAAEGASRAEPKVEVLYSLINRLYDALQDCTTAPCNKEVPCFMDVSFIRRRAHLQIAKACGILVNSIVIVNCLLKTMTERPVSVLGGSDADSVFHAGLTLSAYVNVQFSALSRCLNYSPGPEETKRRKAILRVVRHNIELCNKVAELVDPEIPYCFRDRTASCLNSMLDAVGSTSAECEEMVSNNESAKNRLALAKKARTGFLHHFKTYKSLGLSIAFASFRRDKYVEALVYVIGSLFSMYRVYASTGNVGRIVVGRIEHCLQMLLTFYKCKVRRVGASEYMARELYADMCSVHEDVEKHITPDLLLNPQVEIKLRDAAVHNLSVMMNTWKEMNAGYFGTTEQPDGSPSQPSTSGLGSAAGAGEPQATSSLRAIEGTSSSPSQPSTSGLGSTAEGLGDQLAFYVPSQDHLYVQPSTSAEASSALQEAQVASHRSQTPSDDELEPPSKRSRSA
;
A
#
# COMPACT_ATOMS: atom_id res chain seq x y z
N MET A 1 7.37 -22.72 16.80
CA MET A 1 6.66 -21.74 17.66
C MET A 1 6.47 -20.45 16.88
N HIS A 2 5.22 -19.95 16.79
CA HIS A 2 4.81 -18.83 15.95
C HIS A 2 5.23 -17.47 16.51
N THR A 3 6.15 -16.81 15.80
CA THR A 3 6.47 -15.38 15.91
C THR A 3 5.31 -14.54 15.35
N PRO A 4 4.94 -13.39 15.94
CA PRO A 4 3.85 -12.57 15.39
C PRO A 4 4.28 -11.93 14.07
N ARG A 5 3.56 -12.29 13.01
CA ARG A 5 3.69 -11.75 11.65
C ARG A 5 3.45 -10.25 11.68
N ILE A 6 4.49 -9.48 11.34
CA ILE A 6 4.33 -8.10 10.91
C ILE A 6 3.61 -8.22 9.56
N PHE A 7 2.34 -7.81 9.54
CA PHE A 7 1.34 -8.07 8.50
C PHE A 7 0.64 -9.44 8.62
N THR A 8 -0.55 -9.38 9.22
CA THR A 8 -1.65 -10.37 9.21
C THR A 8 -1.35 -11.87 9.43
N ALA A 9 -1.67 -12.36 10.64
CA ALA A 9 -2.25 -13.71 10.79
C ALA A 9 -3.75 -13.67 10.40
N PRO A 10 -4.39 -14.81 10.06
CA PRO A 10 -5.68 -14.86 9.35
C PRO A 10 -6.79 -14.23 10.21
N GLY A 11 -7.31 -13.06 9.80
CA GLY A 11 -8.32 -12.27 10.53
C GLY A 11 -7.92 -10.83 10.89
N MET A 12 -6.74 -10.37 10.49
CA MET A 12 -6.09 -9.19 11.10
C MET A 12 -6.36 -7.84 10.42
N SER A 13 -7.63 -7.40 10.49
CA SER A 13 -7.97 -6.00 10.79
C SER A 13 -9.36 -5.86 11.41
N GLY A 14 -10.23 -6.88 11.31
CA GLY A 14 -11.64 -6.79 11.67
C GLY A 14 -12.47 -5.98 10.67
N TYR A 15 -11.84 -5.16 9.81
CA TYR A 15 -12.49 -4.37 8.77
C TYR A 15 -12.63 -5.21 7.50
N ALA A 16 -13.72 -5.95 7.43
CA ALA A 16 -14.20 -6.59 6.21
C ALA A 16 -15.48 -5.90 5.77
N TYR A 17 -15.50 -5.39 4.55
CA TYR A 17 -16.67 -4.74 3.97
C TYR A 17 -17.48 -5.78 3.20
N SER A 18 -18.65 -6.12 3.73
CA SER A 18 -19.56 -7.10 3.13
C SER A 18 -20.95 -6.49 2.91
N GLY A 19 -21.80 -7.19 2.14
CA GLY A 19 -23.16 -6.76 1.84
C GLY A 19 -23.21 -5.33 1.29
N LEU A 20 -24.06 -4.49 1.88
CA LEU A 20 -24.27 -3.10 1.45
C LEU A 20 -23.03 -2.20 1.58
N SER A 21 -22.04 -2.60 2.39
CA SER A 21 -20.78 -1.86 2.56
C SER A 21 -19.66 -2.30 1.59
N SER A 22 -19.87 -3.39 0.84
CA SER A 22 -18.89 -3.97 -0.09
C SER A 22 -18.69 -3.11 -1.34
N THR A 23 -17.45 -2.97 -1.77
CA THR A 23 -17.07 -2.31 -3.03
C THR A 23 -17.57 -3.11 -4.24
N GLU A 24 -17.50 -4.43 -4.20
CA GLU A 24 -17.96 -5.31 -5.30
C GLU A 24 -19.48 -5.19 -5.52
N TYR A 25 -20.24 -5.08 -4.43
CA TYR A 25 -21.69 -4.90 -4.48
C TYR A 25 -22.05 -3.53 -5.09
N LYS A 26 -21.39 -2.47 -4.61
CA LYS A 26 -21.50 -1.11 -5.17
C LYS A 26 -21.20 -1.08 -6.67
N ASP A 27 -20.08 -1.67 -7.10
CA ASP A 27 -19.66 -1.68 -8.50
C ASP A 27 -20.65 -2.46 -9.38
N SER A 28 -21.19 -3.57 -8.87
CA SER A 28 -22.20 -4.37 -9.57
C SER A 28 -23.51 -3.61 -9.74
N LEU A 29 -23.98 -2.91 -8.71
CA LEU A 29 -25.16 -2.05 -8.77
C LEU A 29 -24.96 -0.90 -9.75
N CYS A 30 -23.84 -0.18 -9.68
CA CYS A 30 -23.55 0.91 -10.61
C CYS A 30 -23.50 0.42 -12.07
N ARG A 31 -22.93 -0.76 -12.34
CA ARG A 31 -23.01 -1.37 -13.68
C ARG A 31 -24.45 -1.66 -14.10
N ALA A 32 -25.28 -2.22 -13.22
CA ALA A 32 -26.69 -2.51 -13.52
C ALA A 32 -27.49 -1.22 -13.81
N ILE A 33 -27.26 -0.16 -13.04
CA ILE A 33 -27.89 1.16 -13.25
C ILE A 33 -27.46 1.76 -14.58
N THR A 34 -26.14 1.85 -14.82
CA THR A 34 -25.58 2.50 -16.01
C THR A 34 -25.84 1.74 -17.31
N SER A 35 -26.04 0.41 -17.25
CA SER A 35 -26.46 -0.41 -18.39
C SER A 35 -27.98 -0.41 -18.64
N GLY A 36 -28.76 0.28 -17.80
CA GLY A 36 -30.22 0.32 -17.89
C GLY A 36 -30.92 -0.97 -17.42
N LEU A 37 -30.17 -1.93 -16.89
CA LEU A 37 -30.73 -3.18 -16.33
C LEU A 37 -31.47 -2.96 -15.01
N MET A 38 -31.21 -1.85 -14.31
CA MET A 38 -31.88 -1.49 -13.07
C MET A 38 -32.69 -0.19 -13.23
N PRO A 39 -34.03 -0.28 -13.31
CA PRO A 39 -34.90 0.89 -13.38
C PRO A 39 -34.83 1.77 -12.13
N TYR A 40 -35.19 3.05 -12.27
CA TYR A 40 -35.20 4.05 -11.20
C TYR A 40 -35.92 3.57 -9.92
N GLY A 41 -37.13 3.01 -10.07
CA GLY A 41 -37.91 2.55 -8.93
C GLY A 41 -37.28 1.37 -8.19
N GLU A 42 -36.58 0.48 -8.90
CA GLU A 42 -35.84 -0.63 -8.26
C GLU A 42 -34.59 -0.11 -7.54
N CYS A 43 -33.87 0.84 -8.14
CA CYS A 43 -32.73 1.48 -7.49
C CYS A 43 -33.14 2.20 -6.19
N LEU A 44 -34.30 2.87 -6.15
CA LEU A 44 -34.79 3.52 -4.93
C LEU A 44 -35.13 2.51 -3.82
N LYS A 45 -35.66 1.33 -4.17
CA LYS A 45 -35.87 0.24 -3.19
C LYS A 45 -34.54 -0.21 -2.59
N VAL A 46 -33.51 -0.37 -3.41
CA VAL A 46 -32.16 -0.68 -2.92
C VAL A 46 -31.65 0.44 -2.00
N ILE A 47 -31.78 1.71 -2.38
CA ILE A 47 -31.39 2.84 -1.52
C ILE A 47 -32.16 2.84 -0.19
N ARG A 48 -33.43 2.40 -0.18
CA ARG A 48 -34.23 2.22 1.05
C ARG A 48 -33.60 1.17 1.97
N GLU A 49 -33.11 0.06 1.43
CA GLU A 49 -32.39 -0.96 2.20
C GLU A 49 -31.11 -0.41 2.82
N PHE A 50 -30.37 0.42 2.08
CA PHE A 50 -29.19 1.12 2.62
C PHE A 50 -29.58 2.04 3.79
N ALA A 51 -30.66 2.82 3.66
CA ALA A 51 -31.14 3.69 4.73
C ALA A 51 -31.59 2.91 5.98
N LEU A 52 -32.28 1.78 5.78
CA LEU A 52 -32.68 0.89 6.87
C LEU A 52 -31.47 0.28 7.59
N GLU A 53 -30.47 -0.18 6.83
CA GLU A 53 -29.25 -0.76 7.40
C GLU A 53 -28.42 0.30 8.14
N LEU A 54 -28.36 1.53 7.63
CA LEU A 54 -27.74 2.66 8.33
C LEU A 54 -28.46 2.97 9.64
N ARG A 55 -29.80 2.97 9.63
CA ARG A 55 -30.61 3.17 10.85
C ARG A 55 -30.29 2.11 11.90
N ASN A 56 -30.23 0.85 11.51
CA ASN A 56 -29.87 -0.25 12.41
C ASN A 56 -28.45 -0.07 12.96
N THR A 57 -27.49 0.20 12.08
CA THR A 57 -26.08 0.40 12.46
C THR A 57 -25.89 1.59 13.41
N PHE A 58 -26.57 2.72 13.15
CA PHE A 58 -26.51 3.88 14.05
C PHE A 58 -27.23 3.67 15.37
N SER A 59 -28.29 2.86 15.40
CA SER A 59 -28.97 2.51 16.65
C SER A 59 -28.06 1.70 17.58
N GLU A 60 -27.25 0.79 17.03
CA GLU A 60 -26.21 0.09 17.80
C GLU A 60 -25.13 1.04 18.34
N LEU A 61 -24.77 2.06 17.56
CA LEU A 61 -23.74 3.04 17.93
C LEU A 61 -24.21 4.09 18.95
N ARG A 62 -25.49 4.46 18.96
CA ARG A 62 -26.05 5.43 19.92
C ARG A 62 -25.90 4.98 21.37
N GLY A 63 -25.82 3.66 21.61
CA GLY A 63 -25.54 3.10 22.94
C GLY A 63 -24.06 3.14 23.35
N VAL A 64 -23.16 3.57 22.47
CA VAL A 64 -21.69 3.62 22.67
C VAL A 64 -21.19 5.06 22.75
N ASP A 65 -21.70 5.95 21.90
CA ASP A 65 -21.38 7.37 21.89
C ASP A 65 -22.68 8.17 21.90
N ALA A 66 -22.91 8.90 23.00
CA ALA A 66 -24.10 9.73 23.17
C ALA A 66 -24.14 10.90 22.16
N VAL A 67 -23.02 11.21 21.51
CA VAL A 67 -22.82 12.35 20.59
C VAL A 67 -22.81 11.92 19.12
N PHE A 68 -23.28 10.70 18.81
CA PHE A 68 -23.28 10.21 17.43
C PHE A 68 -24.35 10.89 16.54
N ALA A 69 -24.08 12.12 16.14
CA ALA A 69 -24.99 13.04 15.43
C ALA A 69 -25.49 12.51 14.07
N ALA A 70 -24.74 11.60 13.44
CA ALA A 70 -25.14 11.01 12.17
C ALA A 70 -26.48 10.26 12.25
N ALA A 71 -26.85 9.73 13.42
CA ALA A 71 -28.13 9.07 13.63
C ALA A 71 -29.34 10.00 13.38
N ASP A 72 -29.19 11.29 13.65
CA ASP A 72 -30.26 12.28 13.51
C ASP A 72 -30.52 12.65 12.04
N LYS A 73 -29.59 12.29 11.13
CA LYS A 73 -29.72 12.53 9.69
C LYS A 73 -30.58 11.50 8.99
N ILE A 74 -30.82 10.33 9.60
CA ILE A 74 -31.56 9.22 8.97
C ILE A 74 -32.97 9.62 8.57
N ASN A 75 -33.70 10.32 9.44
CA ASN A 75 -35.06 10.76 9.12
C ASN A 75 -35.07 11.71 7.92
N SER A 76 -34.06 12.59 7.80
CA SER A 76 -33.94 13.47 6.63
C SER A 76 -33.59 12.70 5.35
N ILE A 77 -32.76 11.66 5.44
CA ILE A 77 -32.43 10.78 4.31
C ILE A 77 -33.70 10.04 3.85
N ASP A 78 -34.44 9.45 4.79
CA ASP A 78 -35.69 8.74 4.53
C ASP A 78 -36.77 9.62 3.88
N SER A 79 -36.91 10.87 4.35
CA SER A 79 -37.81 11.84 3.73
C SER A 79 -37.40 12.18 2.29
N CYS A 80 -36.10 12.33 2.01
CA CYS A 80 -35.61 12.54 0.65
C CYS A 80 -35.88 11.32 -0.26
N ILE A 81 -35.72 10.09 0.25
CA ILE A 81 -36.04 8.88 -0.52
C ILE A 81 -37.54 8.83 -0.84
N THR A 82 -38.43 9.09 0.13
CA THR A 82 -39.87 9.14 -0.11
C THR A 82 -40.26 10.23 -1.12
N ALA A 83 -39.60 11.40 -1.07
CA ALA A 83 -39.79 12.43 -2.09
C ALA A 83 -39.34 11.97 -3.49
N ALA A 84 -38.26 11.19 -3.56
CA ALA A 84 -37.73 10.64 -4.81
C ALA A 84 -38.69 9.61 -5.41
N GLU A 85 -39.27 8.75 -4.57
CA GLU A 85 -40.29 7.77 -4.96
C GLU A 85 -41.56 8.43 -5.52
N GLY A 86 -41.96 9.58 -4.96
CA GLY A 86 -43.13 10.34 -5.39
C GLY A 86 -42.92 11.25 -6.61
N ALA A 87 -41.68 11.45 -7.06
CA ALA A 87 -41.37 12.36 -8.16
C ALA A 87 -41.79 11.78 -9.53
N SER A 88 -42.72 12.43 -10.20
CA SER A 88 -43.31 11.95 -11.47
C SER A 88 -42.56 12.40 -12.74
N ARG A 89 -41.76 13.47 -12.67
CA ARG A 89 -41.02 14.05 -13.82
C ARG A 89 -39.51 14.05 -13.59
N ALA A 90 -38.73 14.11 -14.69
CA ALA A 90 -37.27 14.03 -14.65
C ALA A 90 -36.59 15.19 -13.89
N GLU A 91 -36.99 16.43 -14.12
CA GLU A 91 -36.43 17.62 -13.42
C GLU A 91 -36.59 17.54 -11.89
N PRO A 92 -37.79 17.29 -11.33
CA PRO A 92 -37.95 17.06 -9.89
C PRO A 92 -37.13 15.88 -9.35
N LYS A 93 -36.92 14.82 -10.14
CA LYS A 93 -36.09 13.68 -9.72
C LYS A 93 -34.63 14.10 -9.53
N VAL A 94 -34.07 14.87 -10.45
CA VAL A 94 -32.69 15.37 -10.38
C VAL A 94 -32.48 16.18 -9.10
N GLU A 95 -33.34 17.16 -8.83
CA GLU A 95 -33.24 18.01 -7.63
C GLU A 95 -33.31 17.20 -6.33
N VAL A 96 -34.23 16.23 -6.25
CA VAL A 96 -34.36 15.38 -5.07
C VAL A 96 -33.13 14.47 -4.88
N LEU A 97 -32.54 13.94 -5.96
CA LEU A 97 -31.31 13.15 -5.87
C LEU A 97 -30.11 14.01 -5.41
N TYR A 98 -29.98 15.26 -5.88
CA TYR A 98 -28.98 16.19 -5.36
C TYR A 98 -29.17 16.45 -3.86
N SER A 99 -30.41 16.64 -3.42
CA SER A 99 -30.74 16.80 -2.01
C SER A 99 -30.36 15.55 -1.19
N LEU A 100 -30.68 14.36 -1.71
CA LEU A 100 -30.33 13.08 -1.08
C LEU A 100 -28.80 12.92 -0.93
N ILE A 101 -28.02 13.17 -1.99
CA ILE A 101 -26.56 13.12 -1.92
C ILE A 101 -26.02 14.07 -0.86
N ASN A 102 -26.58 15.28 -0.77
CA ASN A 102 -26.17 16.23 0.26
C ASN A 102 -26.41 15.71 1.68
N ARG A 103 -27.55 15.06 1.93
CA ARG A 103 -27.84 14.46 3.24
C ARG A 103 -26.96 13.26 3.56
N LEU A 104 -26.61 12.46 2.54
CA LEU A 104 -25.65 11.37 2.70
C LEU A 104 -24.25 11.89 3.05
N TYR A 105 -23.78 12.97 2.42
CA TYR A 105 -22.52 13.61 2.79
C TYR A 105 -22.57 14.26 4.18
N ASP A 106 -23.70 14.84 4.61
CA ASP A 106 -23.87 15.36 5.97
C ASP A 106 -23.64 14.22 6.98
N ALA A 107 -24.31 13.09 6.79
CA ALA A 107 -24.16 11.91 7.64
C ALA A 107 -22.74 11.31 7.58
N LEU A 108 -22.08 11.32 6.42
CA LEU A 108 -20.70 10.86 6.27
C LEU A 108 -19.71 11.78 7.00
N GLN A 109 -19.90 13.09 6.92
CA GLN A 109 -19.09 14.04 7.67
C GLN A 109 -19.24 13.79 9.17
N ASP A 110 -20.48 13.72 9.68
CA ASP A 110 -20.74 13.45 11.10
C ASP A 110 -20.11 12.11 11.56
N CYS A 111 -20.21 11.07 10.73
CA CYS A 111 -19.63 9.75 11.01
C CYS A 111 -18.09 9.77 11.03
N THR A 112 -17.45 10.51 10.12
CA THR A 112 -15.99 10.61 10.05
C THR A 112 -15.41 11.53 11.12
N THR A 113 -16.15 12.54 11.58
CA THR A 113 -15.72 13.46 12.65
C THR A 113 -16.18 13.08 14.05
N ALA A 114 -16.83 11.92 14.22
CA ALA A 114 -17.30 11.46 15.52
C ALA A 114 -16.17 11.50 16.57
N PRO A 115 -16.40 12.03 17.79
CA PRO A 115 -15.37 12.17 18.81
C PRO A 115 -14.65 10.85 19.14
N CYS A 116 -15.41 9.75 19.20
CA CYS A 116 -14.88 8.41 19.44
C CYS A 116 -13.82 7.95 18.43
N ASN A 117 -13.76 8.55 17.22
CA ASN A 117 -12.72 8.25 16.23
C ASN A 117 -11.34 8.79 16.65
N LYS A 118 -11.25 9.72 17.62
CA LYS A 118 -10.00 10.36 18.06
C LYS A 118 -9.61 9.98 19.49
N GLU A 119 -10.56 9.43 20.25
CA GLU A 119 -10.39 9.15 21.68
C GLU A 119 -9.64 7.83 21.90
N VAL A 120 -8.34 7.93 22.20
CA VAL A 120 -7.50 6.79 22.63
C VAL A 120 -8.14 5.97 23.76
N PRO A 121 -8.79 6.56 24.78
CA PRO A 121 -9.46 5.78 25.83
C PRO A 121 -10.53 4.82 25.31
N CYS A 122 -11.30 5.17 24.27
CA CYS A 122 -12.29 4.27 23.67
C CYS A 122 -11.63 2.98 23.14
N PHE A 123 -10.42 3.07 22.58
CA PHE A 123 -9.67 1.92 22.07
C PHE A 123 -8.92 1.13 23.14
N MET A 124 -9.06 1.54 24.40
CA MET A 124 -8.69 0.78 25.60
C MET A 124 -9.90 0.19 26.32
N ASP A 125 -11.09 0.73 26.09
CA ASP A 125 -12.34 0.31 26.73
C ASP A 125 -12.79 -1.07 26.21
N VAL A 126 -12.95 -2.00 27.15
CA VAL A 126 -13.38 -3.39 26.86
C VAL A 126 -14.79 -3.41 26.27
N SER A 127 -15.68 -2.51 26.70
CA SER A 127 -17.05 -2.43 26.19
C SER A 127 -17.09 -1.96 24.73
N PHE A 128 -16.29 -0.96 24.38
CA PHE A 128 -16.15 -0.44 23.02
C PHE A 128 -15.59 -1.50 22.06
N ILE A 129 -14.56 -2.24 22.51
CA ILE A 129 -13.97 -3.34 21.75
C ILE A 129 -14.93 -4.51 21.62
N ARG A 130 -15.59 -4.94 22.71
CA ARG A 130 -16.53 -6.08 22.72
C ARG A 130 -17.74 -5.81 21.84
N ARG A 131 -18.25 -4.58 21.84
CA ARG A 131 -19.34 -4.14 20.95
C ARG A 131 -18.89 -3.88 19.52
N ARG A 132 -17.59 -3.98 19.23
CA ARG A 132 -17.01 -3.75 17.90
C ARG A 132 -17.42 -2.39 17.31
N ALA A 133 -17.52 -1.36 18.14
CA ALA A 133 -18.06 -0.06 17.74
C ALA A 133 -17.27 0.57 16.57
N HIS A 134 -15.94 0.49 16.61
CA HIS A 134 -15.07 0.88 15.49
C HIS A 134 -15.40 0.18 14.16
N LEU A 135 -15.84 -1.09 14.19
CA LEU A 135 -16.26 -1.82 12.98
C LEU A 135 -17.64 -1.38 12.52
N GLN A 136 -18.56 -1.08 13.44
CA GLN A 136 -19.88 -0.54 13.09
C GLN A 136 -19.77 0.87 12.49
N ILE A 137 -18.87 1.72 13.01
CA ILE A 137 -18.55 3.03 12.40
C ILE A 137 -18.02 2.83 10.99
N ALA A 138 -17.07 1.92 10.79
CA ALA A 138 -16.54 1.63 9.47
C ALA A 138 -17.60 1.08 8.51
N LYS A 139 -18.47 0.17 8.98
CA LYS A 139 -19.62 -0.33 8.22
C LYS A 139 -20.54 0.82 7.79
N ALA A 140 -20.91 1.71 8.71
CA ALA A 140 -21.74 2.87 8.40
C ALA A 140 -21.07 3.80 7.38
N CYS A 141 -19.79 4.13 7.55
CA CYS A 141 -19.01 4.86 6.55
C CYS A 141 -19.05 4.15 5.18
N GLY A 142 -18.90 2.83 5.17
CA GLY A 142 -18.93 2.05 3.94
C GLY A 142 -20.27 2.08 3.24
N ILE A 143 -21.38 1.95 3.98
CA ILE A 143 -22.73 2.05 3.44
C ILE A 143 -22.98 3.48 2.91
N LEU A 144 -22.58 4.52 3.64
CA LEU A 144 -22.73 5.92 3.19
C LEU A 144 -21.95 6.22 1.90
N VAL A 145 -20.69 5.81 1.83
CA VAL A 145 -19.85 5.95 0.63
C VAL A 145 -20.53 5.23 -0.55
N ASN A 146 -20.95 3.99 -0.36
CA ASN A 146 -21.61 3.22 -1.40
C ASN A 146 -22.93 3.87 -1.85
N SER A 147 -23.77 4.34 -0.91
CA SER A 147 -24.99 5.09 -1.22
C SER A 147 -24.72 6.32 -2.06
N ILE A 148 -23.71 7.12 -1.70
CA ILE A 148 -23.33 8.32 -2.47
C ILE A 148 -22.96 7.94 -3.89
N VAL A 149 -22.15 6.90 -4.09
CA VAL A 149 -21.75 6.44 -5.43
C VAL A 149 -22.96 5.94 -6.22
N ILE A 150 -23.81 5.10 -5.62
CA ILE A 150 -25.02 4.54 -6.28
C ILE A 150 -25.99 5.64 -6.69
N VAL A 151 -26.26 6.62 -5.81
CA VAL A 151 -27.15 7.74 -6.12
C VAL A 151 -26.56 8.62 -7.23
N ASN A 152 -25.24 8.82 -7.25
CA ASN A 152 -24.56 9.50 -8.37
C ASN A 152 -24.66 8.72 -9.69
N CYS A 153 -24.48 7.39 -9.66
CA CYS A 153 -24.68 6.54 -10.83
C CYS A 153 -26.10 6.70 -11.39
N LEU A 154 -27.11 6.75 -10.52
CA LEU A 154 -28.51 6.99 -10.91
C LEU A 154 -28.72 8.39 -11.49
N LEU A 155 -28.19 9.42 -10.83
CA LEU A 155 -28.27 10.81 -11.29
C LEU A 155 -27.70 10.97 -12.71
N LYS A 156 -26.56 10.32 -13.00
CA LYS A 156 -25.91 10.35 -14.32
C LYS A 156 -26.80 9.80 -15.44
N THR A 157 -27.62 8.78 -15.18
CA THR A 157 -28.56 8.24 -16.18
C THR A 157 -29.68 9.21 -16.55
N MET A 158 -29.93 10.24 -15.72
CA MET A 158 -31.03 11.20 -15.88
C MET A 158 -30.59 12.54 -16.46
N THR A 159 -29.32 12.90 -16.31
CA THR A 159 -28.77 14.14 -16.86
C THR A 159 -28.31 13.89 -18.29
N GLU A 160 -29.12 14.26 -19.29
CA GLU A 160 -28.81 14.14 -20.74
C GLU A 160 -27.55 14.92 -21.18
N ARG A 161 -27.01 15.80 -20.33
CA ARG A 161 -25.70 16.37 -20.56
C ARG A 161 -24.65 15.42 -20.03
N PRO A 162 -23.79 14.84 -20.89
CA PRO A 162 -22.51 14.44 -20.37
C PRO A 162 -21.88 15.76 -19.91
N VAL A 163 -21.68 15.96 -18.61
CA VAL A 163 -20.71 16.94 -18.15
C VAL A 163 -19.33 16.36 -18.48
N SER A 164 -19.09 16.11 -19.76
CA SER A 164 -17.84 15.63 -20.32
C SER A 164 -17.23 16.80 -21.07
N VAL A 165 -16.51 17.61 -20.32
CA VAL A 165 -15.14 17.89 -20.74
C VAL A 165 -14.24 17.53 -19.56
N LEU A 166 -14.33 16.27 -19.11
CA LEU A 166 -13.30 15.69 -18.25
C LEU A 166 -12.16 15.25 -19.18
N GLY A 167 -11.06 16.01 -19.19
CA GLY A 167 -9.86 15.63 -19.90
C GLY A 167 -9.18 14.42 -19.24
N GLY A 168 -8.33 13.70 -19.98
CA GLY A 168 -7.51 12.59 -19.44
C GLY A 168 -6.71 12.95 -18.18
N SER A 169 -6.43 14.25 -17.98
CA SER A 169 -5.79 14.79 -16.77
C SER A 169 -6.53 14.49 -15.46
N ASP A 170 -7.86 14.35 -15.46
CA ASP A 170 -8.64 14.09 -14.24
C ASP A 170 -8.52 12.62 -13.81
N ALA A 171 -8.58 11.68 -14.75
CA ALA A 171 -8.47 10.24 -14.47
C ALA A 171 -7.08 9.86 -13.94
N ASP A 172 -6.03 10.44 -14.53
CA ASP A 172 -4.65 10.23 -14.06
C ASP A 172 -4.46 10.83 -12.66
N SER A 173 -4.99 12.04 -12.42
CA SER A 173 -4.93 12.69 -11.10
C SER A 173 -5.64 11.86 -10.02
N VAL A 174 -6.83 11.32 -10.32
CA VAL A 174 -7.57 10.47 -9.38
C VAL A 174 -6.77 9.20 -9.06
N PHE A 175 -6.25 8.53 -10.08
CA PHE A 175 -5.46 7.32 -9.89
C PHE A 175 -4.22 7.58 -9.02
N HIS A 176 -3.45 8.63 -9.34
CA HIS A 176 -2.28 9.00 -8.57
C HIS A 176 -2.61 9.52 -7.15
N ALA A 177 -3.75 10.19 -6.95
CA ALA A 177 -4.24 10.56 -5.63
C ALA A 177 -4.49 9.31 -4.76
N GLY A 178 -5.11 8.27 -5.33
CA GLY A 178 -5.30 6.98 -4.65
C GLY A 178 -3.98 6.33 -4.26
N LEU A 179 -3.01 6.25 -5.18
CA LEU A 179 -1.68 5.67 -4.92
C LEU A 179 -0.93 6.44 -3.83
N THR A 180 -0.90 7.77 -3.91
CA THR A 180 -0.18 8.61 -2.95
C THR A 180 -0.83 8.63 -1.58
N LEU A 181 -2.16 8.56 -1.49
CA LEU A 181 -2.87 8.39 -0.22
C LEU A 181 -2.53 7.05 0.41
N SER A 182 -2.62 5.96 -0.36
CA SER A 182 -2.28 4.60 0.08
C SER A 182 -0.84 4.52 0.58
N ALA A 183 0.12 5.09 -0.15
CA ALA A 183 1.50 5.20 0.30
C ALA A 183 1.63 6.02 1.59
N TYR A 184 1.00 7.20 1.66
CA TYR A 184 1.08 8.09 2.82
C TYR A 184 0.65 7.37 4.10
N VAL A 185 -0.59 6.86 4.13
CA VAL A 185 -1.18 6.30 5.34
C VAL A 185 -0.46 5.04 5.82
N ASN A 186 -0.09 4.14 4.89
CA ASN A 186 0.55 2.89 5.24
C ASN A 186 2.03 3.07 5.62
N VAL A 187 2.77 3.95 4.94
CA VAL A 187 4.15 4.27 5.32
C VAL A 187 4.18 4.98 6.67
N GLN A 188 3.25 5.91 6.94
CA GLN A 188 3.15 6.57 8.24
C GLN A 188 2.90 5.53 9.34
N PHE A 189 1.89 4.67 9.19
CA PHE A 189 1.59 3.62 10.16
C PHE A 189 2.78 2.68 10.39
N SER A 190 3.46 2.28 9.31
CA SER A 190 4.67 1.46 9.35
C SER A 190 5.82 2.13 10.13
N ALA A 191 5.94 3.45 10.09
CA ALA A 191 6.89 4.19 10.90
C ALA A 191 6.49 4.21 12.38
N LEU A 192 5.22 4.57 12.65
CA LEU A 192 4.68 4.72 14.00
C LEU A 192 4.69 3.42 14.80
N SER A 193 4.41 2.29 14.14
CA SER A 193 4.39 0.96 14.78
C SER A 193 5.70 0.60 15.49
N ARG A 194 6.82 1.23 15.09
CA ARG A 194 8.13 1.06 15.72
C ARG A 194 8.21 1.64 17.13
N CYS A 195 7.21 2.42 17.57
CA CYS A 195 7.09 2.85 18.97
C CYS A 195 6.90 1.66 19.94
N LEU A 196 6.50 0.49 19.41
CA LEU A 196 6.38 -0.77 20.15
C LEU A 196 7.70 -1.57 20.19
N ASN A 197 8.75 -1.16 19.48
CA ASN A 197 10.03 -1.88 19.48
C ASN A 197 10.79 -1.70 20.80
N TYR A 198 10.53 -0.59 21.49
CA TYR A 198 10.93 -0.44 22.89
C TYR A 198 9.90 -1.15 23.75
N SER A 199 10.35 -1.81 24.83
CA SER A 199 9.46 -2.48 25.79
C SER A 199 9.25 -1.60 27.02
N PRO A 200 8.40 -0.56 26.96
CA PRO A 200 8.00 0.14 28.17
C PRO A 200 7.13 -0.80 29.03
N GLY A 201 6.93 -0.46 30.30
CA GLY A 201 6.05 -1.22 31.19
C GLY A 201 4.66 -1.52 30.57
N PRO A 202 3.93 -2.51 31.11
CA PRO A 202 2.73 -3.06 30.49
C PRO A 202 1.64 -2.03 30.17
N GLU A 203 1.42 -1.04 31.04
CA GLU A 203 0.43 0.03 30.85
C GLU A 203 0.77 0.94 29.67
N GLU A 204 2.03 1.33 29.54
CA GLU A 204 2.48 2.17 28.44
C GLU A 204 2.43 1.41 27.10
N THR A 205 2.77 0.12 27.11
CA THR A 205 2.56 -0.76 25.95
C THR A 205 1.09 -0.82 25.53
N LYS A 206 0.17 -0.93 26.50
CA LYS A 206 -1.29 -0.95 26.25
C LYS A 206 -1.76 0.38 25.65
N ARG A 207 -1.28 1.50 26.17
CA ARG A 207 -1.59 2.84 25.69
C ARG A 207 -1.09 3.08 24.25
N ARG A 208 0.16 2.73 23.95
CA ARG A 208 0.72 2.81 22.57
C ARG A 208 -0.06 1.95 21.57
N LYS A 209 -0.45 0.72 21.97
CA LYS A 209 -1.31 -0.13 21.15
C LYS A 209 -2.66 0.53 20.87
N ALA A 210 -3.24 1.23 21.83
CA ALA A 210 -4.51 1.94 21.64
C ALA A 210 -4.35 3.11 20.65
N ILE A 211 -3.29 3.91 20.76
CA ILE A 211 -2.96 4.98 19.80
C ILE A 211 -2.88 4.41 18.38
N LEU A 212 -2.12 3.32 18.19
CA LEU A 212 -1.99 2.68 16.89
C LEU A 212 -3.32 2.12 16.36
N ARG A 213 -4.23 1.64 17.23
CA ARG A 213 -5.57 1.21 16.80
C ARG A 213 -6.41 2.38 16.31
N VAL A 214 -6.36 3.54 16.98
CA VAL A 214 -7.05 4.76 16.53
C VAL A 214 -6.53 5.20 15.16
N VAL A 215 -5.20 5.25 15.01
CA VAL A 215 -4.56 5.60 13.74
C VAL A 215 -5.00 4.63 12.64
N ARG A 216 -4.92 3.32 12.89
CA ARG A 216 -5.34 2.30 11.93
C ARG A 216 -6.83 2.42 11.57
N HIS A 217 -7.70 2.69 12.53
CA HIS A 217 -9.13 2.89 12.30
C HIS A 217 -9.38 4.06 11.32
N ASN A 218 -8.79 5.23 11.58
CA ASN A 218 -8.95 6.39 10.72
C ASN A 218 -8.32 6.21 9.33
N ILE A 219 -7.18 5.51 9.24
CA ILE A 219 -6.61 5.09 7.94
C ILE A 219 -7.63 4.28 7.15
N GLU A 220 -8.36 3.39 7.81
CA GLU A 220 -9.34 2.54 7.16
C GLU A 220 -10.59 3.28 6.70
N LEU A 221 -11.05 4.25 7.49
CA LEU A 221 -12.08 5.19 7.06
C LEU A 221 -11.60 6.05 5.88
N CYS A 222 -10.36 6.56 5.92
CA CYS A 222 -9.73 7.30 4.81
C CYS A 222 -9.75 6.49 3.52
N ASN A 223 -9.30 5.23 3.58
CA ASN A 223 -9.26 4.35 2.42
C ASN A 223 -10.66 4.08 1.86
N LYS A 224 -11.69 3.97 2.71
CA LYS A 224 -13.07 3.77 2.25
C LYS A 224 -13.65 5.04 1.62
N VAL A 225 -13.47 6.21 2.25
CA VAL A 225 -13.92 7.50 1.71
C VAL A 225 -13.18 7.88 0.43
N ALA A 226 -11.93 7.41 0.25
CA ALA A 226 -11.17 7.61 -0.97
C ALA A 226 -11.84 7.00 -2.22
N GLU A 227 -12.78 6.06 -2.06
CA GLU A 227 -13.61 5.58 -3.18
C GLU A 227 -14.54 6.67 -3.77
N LEU A 228 -14.72 7.81 -3.08
CA LEU A 228 -15.42 9.00 -3.59
C LEU A 228 -14.49 9.96 -4.35
N VAL A 229 -13.20 9.64 -4.45
CA VAL A 229 -12.27 10.35 -5.33
C VAL A 229 -12.35 9.64 -6.68
N ASP A 230 -13.32 10.04 -7.48
CA ASP A 230 -13.64 9.39 -8.75
C ASP A 230 -14.02 10.46 -9.79
N PRO A 231 -13.55 10.37 -11.04
CA PRO A 231 -13.86 11.35 -12.08
C PRO A 231 -15.38 11.55 -12.28
N GLU A 232 -16.18 10.52 -12.02
CA GLU A 232 -17.64 10.51 -12.18
C GLU A 232 -18.38 11.23 -11.05
N ILE A 233 -17.71 11.58 -9.95
CA ILE A 233 -18.32 12.37 -8.88
C ILE A 233 -18.47 13.83 -9.34
N PRO A 234 -19.69 14.39 -9.31
CA PRO A 234 -19.94 15.76 -9.74
C PRO A 234 -19.08 16.78 -8.99
N TYR A 235 -18.63 17.81 -9.72
CA TYR A 235 -17.74 18.85 -9.20
C TYR A 235 -18.23 19.47 -7.88
N CYS A 236 -19.52 19.77 -7.79
CA CYS A 236 -20.15 20.37 -6.60
C CYS A 236 -20.06 19.51 -5.33
N PHE A 237 -19.72 18.22 -5.44
CA PHE A 237 -19.54 17.32 -4.30
C PHE A 237 -18.07 17.04 -3.96
N ARG A 238 -17.11 17.37 -4.85
CA ARG A 238 -15.68 17.06 -4.64
C ARG A 238 -15.12 17.76 -3.39
N ASP A 239 -15.60 18.96 -3.07
CA ASP A 239 -15.25 19.68 -1.83
C ASP A 239 -15.71 18.96 -0.56
N ARG A 240 -16.84 18.25 -0.63
CA ARG A 240 -17.38 17.49 0.51
C ARG A 240 -16.54 16.26 0.79
N THR A 241 -16.17 15.50 -0.25
CA THR A 241 -15.18 14.41 -0.14
C THR A 241 -13.87 14.90 0.46
N ALA A 242 -13.40 16.08 0.03
CA ALA A 242 -12.20 16.70 0.57
C ALA A 242 -12.29 17.01 2.06
N SER A 243 -13.42 17.56 2.50
CA SER A 243 -13.69 17.84 3.92
C SER A 243 -13.60 16.57 4.76
N CYS A 244 -14.24 15.48 4.32
CA CYS A 244 -14.20 14.20 5.03
C CYS A 244 -12.77 13.65 5.13
N LEU A 245 -12.04 13.60 4.00
CA LEU A 245 -10.66 13.10 3.97
C LEU A 245 -9.72 13.92 4.85
N ASN A 246 -9.77 15.26 4.75
CA ASN A 246 -8.93 16.14 5.57
C ASN A 246 -9.21 15.96 7.06
N SER A 247 -10.49 15.84 7.45
CA SER A 247 -10.88 15.65 8.85
C SER A 247 -10.28 14.38 9.47
N MET A 248 -10.24 13.29 8.70
CA MET A 248 -9.65 12.02 9.14
C MET A 248 -8.12 12.05 9.09
N LEU A 249 -7.51 12.71 8.10
CA LEU A 249 -6.06 12.90 8.07
C LEU A 249 -5.55 13.78 9.23
N ASP A 250 -6.32 14.79 9.62
CA ASP A 250 -6.04 15.62 10.79
C ASP A 250 -6.20 14.80 12.08
N ALA A 251 -7.19 13.90 12.15
CA ALA A 251 -7.33 12.94 13.25
C ALA A 251 -6.11 12.00 13.35
N VAL A 252 -5.67 11.43 12.22
CA VAL A 252 -4.46 10.60 12.17
C VAL A 252 -3.25 11.38 12.67
N GLY A 253 -3.04 12.60 12.18
CA GLY A 253 -1.89 13.43 12.57
C GLY A 253 -1.90 13.85 14.05
N SER A 254 -3.07 14.22 14.59
CA SER A 254 -3.17 14.61 16.00
C SER A 254 -2.98 13.43 16.95
N THR A 255 -3.57 12.27 16.64
CA THR A 255 -3.42 11.07 17.46
C THR A 255 -2.03 10.43 17.31
N SER A 256 -1.37 10.54 16.16
CA SER A 256 -0.03 9.96 15.95
C SER A 256 1.11 10.76 16.57
N ALA A 257 0.91 12.04 16.90
CA ALA A 257 1.97 12.97 17.31
C ALA A 257 2.87 12.41 18.42
N GLU A 258 2.27 11.76 19.42
CA GLU A 258 3.02 11.17 20.52
C GLU A 258 3.89 9.97 20.08
N CYS A 259 3.35 9.09 19.22
CA CYS A 259 4.13 7.99 18.67
C CYS A 259 5.25 8.51 17.74
N GLU A 260 5.03 9.63 17.03
CA GLU A 260 6.07 10.29 16.23
C GLU A 260 7.23 10.78 17.08
N GLU A 261 6.94 11.38 18.24
CA GLU A 261 7.96 11.81 19.21
C GLU A 261 8.77 10.63 19.74
N MET A 262 8.10 9.52 20.09
CA MET A 262 8.75 8.31 20.61
C MET A 262 9.71 7.66 19.61
N VAL A 263 9.41 7.71 18.31
CA VAL A 263 10.26 7.13 17.27
C VAL A 263 11.27 8.12 16.70
N SER A 264 11.37 9.33 17.26
CA SER A 264 12.27 10.38 16.80
C SER A 264 13.75 9.97 16.79
N ASN A 265 14.19 9.09 17.68
CA ASN A 265 15.57 8.58 17.69
C ASN A 265 15.78 7.38 16.77
N ASN A 266 14.72 6.83 16.16
CA ASN A 266 14.81 5.69 15.26
C ASN A 266 15.01 6.15 13.82
N GLU A 267 16.22 6.01 13.28
CA GLU A 267 16.56 6.45 11.91
C GLU A 267 15.67 5.81 10.84
N SER A 268 15.28 4.54 11.00
CA SER A 268 14.34 3.91 10.07
C SER A 268 12.95 4.54 10.13
N ALA A 269 12.45 4.85 11.33
CA ALA A 269 11.17 5.52 11.51
C ALA A 269 11.20 6.95 10.94
N LYS A 270 12.26 7.73 11.22
CA LYS A 270 12.48 9.06 10.64
C LYS A 270 12.41 9.05 9.12
N ASN A 271 13.10 8.11 8.48
CA ASN A 271 13.09 7.98 7.01
C ASN A 271 11.71 7.65 6.47
N ARG A 272 10.98 6.72 7.12
CA ARG A 272 9.60 6.39 6.73
C ARG A 272 8.65 7.58 6.94
N LEU A 273 8.74 8.31 8.05
CA LEU A 273 7.94 9.53 8.28
C LEU A 273 8.25 10.61 7.24
N ALA A 274 9.51 10.77 6.83
CA ALA A 274 9.88 11.70 5.77
C ALA A 274 9.31 11.29 4.40
N LEU A 275 9.34 10.00 4.07
CA LEU A 275 8.70 9.45 2.87
C LEU A 275 7.17 9.63 2.91
N ALA A 276 6.54 9.38 4.07
CA ALA A 276 5.11 9.60 4.27
C ALA A 276 4.74 11.08 4.06
N LYS A 277 5.55 12.03 4.53
CA LYS A 277 5.36 13.47 4.26
C LYS A 277 5.44 13.80 2.76
N LYS A 278 6.34 13.15 2.01
CA LYS A 278 6.41 13.28 0.55
C LYS A 278 5.15 12.72 -0.13
N ALA A 279 4.70 11.53 0.27
CA ALA A 279 3.47 10.94 -0.22
C ALA A 279 2.24 11.82 0.07
N ARG A 280 2.15 12.43 1.27
CA ARG A 280 1.09 13.40 1.61
C ARG A 280 1.11 14.63 0.69
N THR A 281 2.30 15.12 0.34
CA THR A 281 2.42 16.25 -0.61
C THR A 281 1.95 15.85 -2.00
N GLY A 282 2.30 14.64 -2.46
CA GLY A 282 1.80 14.07 -3.71
C GLY A 282 0.27 13.91 -3.72
N PHE A 283 -0.32 13.40 -2.63
CA PHE A 283 -1.77 13.29 -2.47
C PHE A 283 -2.44 14.65 -2.58
N LEU A 284 -1.98 15.64 -1.81
CA LEU A 284 -2.54 16.99 -1.85
C LEU A 284 -2.36 17.67 -3.22
N HIS A 285 -1.31 17.34 -3.97
CA HIS A 285 -1.11 17.82 -5.34
C HIS A 285 -2.19 17.28 -6.27
N HIS A 286 -2.29 15.96 -6.39
CA HIS A 286 -3.25 15.30 -7.28
C HIS A 286 -4.69 15.57 -6.88
N PHE A 287 -4.95 15.63 -5.58
CA PHE A 287 -6.27 15.90 -5.05
C PHE A 287 -6.72 17.35 -5.32
N LYS A 288 -5.81 18.33 -5.33
CA LYS A 288 -6.14 19.70 -5.76
C LYS A 288 -6.44 19.78 -7.26
N THR A 289 -5.69 19.06 -8.08
CA THR A 289 -5.98 18.94 -9.52
C THR A 289 -7.36 18.33 -9.73
N TYR A 290 -7.69 17.25 -9.02
CA TYR A 290 -9.04 16.65 -9.01
C TYR A 290 -10.13 17.66 -8.62
N LYS A 291 -9.84 18.57 -7.70
CA LYS A 291 -10.77 19.66 -7.31
C LYS A 291 -10.74 20.86 -8.25
N SER A 292 -10.00 20.83 -9.36
CA SER A 292 -9.74 21.99 -10.24
C SER A 292 -9.21 23.25 -9.54
N LEU A 293 -8.65 23.08 -8.33
CA LEU A 293 -8.06 24.18 -7.56
C LEU A 293 -6.62 24.34 -8.04
N GLY A 294 -6.33 25.43 -8.73
CA GLY A 294 -5.04 25.71 -9.37
C GLY A 294 -3.79 25.39 -8.52
N LEU A 295 -2.67 25.14 -9.21
CA LEU A 295 -1.44 24.61 -8.61
C LEU A 295 -0.71 25.64 -7.73
N SER A 296 -0.23 25.21 -6.55
CA SER A 296 0.70 25.99 -5.71
C SER A 296 2.16 25.55 -5.90
N ILE A 297 3.09 26.49 -5.75
CA ILE A 297 4.54 26.32 -5.92
C ILE A 297 5.11 25.19 -5.05
N ALA A 298 4.58 24.98 -3.84
CA ALA A 298 5.01 23.89 -2.96
C ALA A 298 4.78 22.50 -3.56
N PHE A 299 3.74 22.33 -4.39
CA PHE A 299 3.38 21.06 -5.01
C PHE A 299 4.21 20.77 -6.27
N ALA A 300 4.69 21.80 -6.97
CA ALA A 300 5.63 21.64 -8.07
C ALA A 300 6.95 20.97 -7.63
N SER A 301 7.29 21.05 -6.34
CA SER A 301 8.48 20.39 -5.78
C SER A 301 8.38 18.86 -5.74
N PHE A 302 7.17 18.29 -5.64
CA PHE A 302 6.97 16.83 -5.65
C PHE A 302 7.35 16.25 -7.01
N ARG A 303 6.89 16.86 -8.11
CA ARG A 303 7.24 16.45 -9.49
C ARG A 303 8.70 16.70 -9.88
N ARG A 304 9.46 17.49 -9.11
CA ARG A 304 10.88 17.73 -9.39
C ARG A 304 11.77 16.56 -8.95
N ASP A 305 11.28 15.68 -8.08
CA ASP A 305 12.04 14.54 -7.55
C ASP A 305 11.49 13.23 -8.12
N LYS A 306 11.76 13.00 -9.41
CA LYS A 306 11.24 11.85 -10.18
C LYS A 306 11.46 10.50 -9.48
N TYR A 307 12.60 10.33 -8.81
CA TYR A 307 12.92 9.11 -8.06
C TYR A 307 11.97 8.90 -6.88
N VAL A 308 11.77 9.93 -6.05
CA VAL A 308 10.90 9.84 -4.88
C VAL A 308 9.43 9.72 -5.30
N GLU A 309 9.04 10.44 -6.35
CA GLU A 309 7.70 10.31 -6.93
C GLU A 309 7.43 8.87 -7.38
N ALA A 310 8.32 8.28 -8.17
CA ALA A 310 8.21 6.90 -8.62
C ALA A 310 8.17 5.92 -7.42
N LEU A 311 9.06 6.08 -6.44
CA LEU A 311 9.07 5.27 -5.21
C LEU A 311 7.72 5.31 -4.47
N VAL A 312 7.12 6.51 -4.35
CA VAL A 312 5.81 6.68 -3.72
C VAL A 312 4.72 5.94 -4.52
N TYR A 313 4.72 6.03 -5.85
CA TYR A 313 3.74 5.32 -6.68
C TYR A 313 3.89 3.80 -6.62
N VAL A 314 5.11 3.26 -6.61
CA VAL A 314 5.34 1.81 -6.45
C VAL A 314 4.81 1.34 -5.10
N ILE A 315 5.18 2.02 -4.01
CA ILE A 315 4.74 1.68 -2.66
C ILE A 315 3.21 1.76 -2.55
N GLY A 316 2.61 2.82 -3.08
CA GLY A 316 1.16 3.00 -3.09
C GLY A 316 0.44 1.90 -3.85
N SER A 317 0.99 1.48 -5.00
CA SER A 317 0.43 0.40 -5.82
C SER A 317 0.45 -0.92 -5.08
N LEU A 318 1.60 -1.28 -4.49
CA LEU A 318 1.76 -2.53 -3.74
C LEU A 318 0.90 -2.57 -2.47
N PHE A 319 0.78 -1.48 -1.72
CA PHE A 319 -0.15 -1.42 -0.58
C PHE A 319 -1.61 -1.54 -1.00
N SER A 320 -2.00 -0.93 -2.11
CA SER A 320 -3.36 -1.05 -2.66
C SER A 320 -3.66 -2.48 -3.11
N MET A 321 -2.71 -3.18 -3.73
CA MET A 321 -2.83 -4.60 -4.05
C MET A 321 -2.95 -5.44 -2.78
N TYR A 322 -2.03 -5.27 -1.83
CA TYR A 322 -2.04 -5.97 -0.54
C TYR A 322 -3.40 -5.86 0.16
N ARG A 323 -4.02 -4.66 0.12
CA ARG A 323 -5.33 -4.40 0.71
C ARG A 323 -6.43 -5.31 0.15
N VAL A 324 -6.42 -5.62 -1.14
CA VAL A 324 -7.41 -6.51 -1.79
C VAL A 324 -7.37 -7.91 -1.17
N TYR A 325 -6.18 -8.43 -0.88
CA TYR A 325 -6.03 -9.71 -0.19
C TYR A 325 -6.41 -9.63 1.28
N ALA A 326 -6.05 -8.51 1.94
CA ALA A 326 -6.36 -8.31 3.35
C ALA A 326 -7.86 -8.21 3.62
N SER A 327 -8.62 -7.50 2.78
CA SER A 327 -10.06 -7.29 2.95
C SER A 327 -10.91 -8.53 2.67
N THR A 328 -10.38 -9.48 1.89
CA THR A 328 -11.06 -10.71 1.49
C THR A 328 -10.62 -11.93 2.31
N GLY A 329 -9.70 -11.76 3.27
CA GLY A 329 -9.15 -12.86 4.06
C GLY A 329 -8.16 -13.77 3.31
N ASN A 330 -7.72 -13.39 2.12
CA ASN A 330 -6.82 -14.17 1.25
C ASN A 330 -5.32 -13.90 1.48
N VAL A 331 -4.95 -13.48 2.69
CA VAL A 331 -3.56 -13.11 3.05
C VAL A 331 -2.57 -14.28 3.00
N GLY A 332 -3.04 -15.52 2.93
CA GLY A 332 -2.19 -16.72 2.82
C GLY A 332 -1.65 -17.00 1.42
N ARG A 333 -2.00 -16.21 0.40
CA ARG A 333 -1.55 -16.43 -0.98
C ARG A 333 -0.08 -16.05 -1.16
N ILE A 334 0.63 -16.79 -2.02
CA ILE A 334 2.06 -16.57 -2.33
C ILE A 334 2.33 -15.13 -2.79
N VAL A 335 1.42 -14.57 -3.59
CA VAL A 335 1.48 -13.18 -4.07
C VAL A 335 1.60 -12.18 -2.91
N VAL A 336 0.92 -12.42 -1.79
CA VAL A 336 0.96 -11.53 -0.62
C VAL A 336 2.34 -11.49 0.00
N GLY A 337 2.98 -12.66 0.17
CA GLY A 337 4.35 -12.73 0.66
C GLY A 337 5.36 -12.02 -0.25
N ARG A 338 5.13 -12.04 -1.57
CA ARG A 338 5.95 -11.29 -2.54
C ARG A 338 5.75 -9.78 -2.42
N ILE A 339 4.49 -9.34 -2.28
CA ILE A 339 4.17 -7.93 -2.05
C ILE A 339 4.83 -7.43 -0.74
N GLU A 340 4.73 -8.19 0.34
CA GLU A 340 5.35 -7.87 1.63
C GLU A 340 6.88 -7.74 1.53
N HIS A 341 7.53 -8.69 0.85
CA HIS A 341 8.96 -8.66 0.60
C HIS A 341 9.39 -7.41 -0.18
N CYS A 342 8.70 -7.11 -1.28
CA CYS A 342 8.95 -5.91 -2.08
C CYS A 342 8.77 -4.63 -1.27
N LEU A 343 7.69 -4.52 -0.51
CA LEU A 343 7.44 -3.37 0.37
C LEU A 343 8.52 -3.20 1.43
N GLN A 344 9.01 -4.29 2.00
CA GLN A 344 10.11 -4.24 2.98
C GLN A 344 11.38 -3.63 2.38
N MET A 345 11.75 -4.02 1.16
CA MET A 345 12.89 -3.45 0.43
C MET A 345 12.65 -1.99 0.07
N LEU A 346 11.51 -1.66 -0.56
CA LEU A 346 11.21 -0.30 -1.01
C LEU A 346 11.22 0.73 0.14
N LEU A 347 10.78 0.33 1.33
CA LEU A 347 10.79 1.20 2.51
C LEU A 347 12.21 1.55 3.01
N THR A 348 13.25 0.83 2.59
CA THR A 348 14.64 1.17 2.91
C THR A 348 15.25 2.15 1.90
N PHE A 349 14.77 2.16 0.66
CA PHE A 349 15.36 2.92 -0.45
C PHE A 349 15.35 4.44 -0.25
N TYR A 350 14.39 4.98 0.51
CA TYR A 350 14.35 6.42 0.79
C TYR A 350 15.57 6.90 1.59
N LYS A 351 16.08 6.08 2.51
CA LYS A 351 17.28 6.37 3.30
C LYS A 351 18.49 6.63 2.39
N CYS A 352 18.64 5.82 1.35
CA CYS A 352 19.79 5.90 0.44
C CYS A 352 19.77 7.18 -0.41
N LYS A 353 18.58 7.67 -0.78
CA LYS A 353 18.42 8.96 -1.47
C LYS A 353 18.78 10.15 -0.57
N VAL A 354 18.43 10.12 0.71
CA VAL A 354 18.75 11.21 1.66
C VAL A 354 20.27 11.31 1.90
N ARG A 355 21.00 10.18 1.81
CA ARG A 355 22.45 10.11 2.01
C ARG A 355 23.28 10.35 0.74
N ARG A 356 22.76 11.04 -0.29
CA ARG A 356 23.48 11.31 -1.55
C ARG A 356 24.90 11.86 -1.36
N VAL A 357 25.12 12.67 -0.32
CA VAL A 357 26.46 13.14 0.07
C VAL A 357 27.20 11.97 0.72
N GLY A 358 27.86 11.14 -0.09
CA GLY A 358 28.68 10.00 0.36
C GLY A 358 28.24 8.61 -0.12
N ALA A 359 27.34 8.51 -1.11
CA ALA A 359 27.04 7.21 -1.73
C ALA A 359 28.29 6.71 -2.48
N SER A 360 28.87 5.59 -2.01
CA SER A 360 29.95 4.90 -2.72
C SER A 360 29.42 4.22 -3.98
N GLU A 361 30.30 3.95 -4.94
CA GLU A 361 30.01 3.14 -6.13
C GLU A 361 29.37 1.79 -5.75
N TYR A 362 29.87 1.17 -4.69
CA TYR A 362 29.31 -0.07 -4.13
C TYR A 362 27.84 0.11 -3.71
N MET A 363 27.52 1.13 -2.89
CA MET A 363 26.15 1.40 -2.44
C MET A 363 25.22 1.74 -3.62
N ALA A 364 25.74 2.42 -4.65
CA ALA A 364 24.97 2.75 -5.85
C ALA A 364 24.58 1.50 -6.64
N ARG A 365 25.52 0.56 -6.81
CA ARG A 365 25.30 -0.72 -7.50
C ARG A 365 24.44 -1.68 -6.69
N GLU A 366 24.67 -1.79 -5.39
CA GLU A 366 23.88 -2.62 -4.47
C GLU A 366 22.41 -2.20 -4.50
N LEU A 367 22.12 -0.90 -4.34
CA LEU A 367 20.74 -0.41 -4.40
C LEU A 367 20.11 -0.64 -5.77
N TYR A 368 20.88 -0.50 -6.86
CA TYR A 368 20.37 -0.79 -8.19
C TYR A 368 20.03 -2.28 -8.36
N ALA A 369 20.86 -3.18 -7.84
CA ALA A 369 20.57 -4.61 -7.83
C ALA A 369 19.31 -4.93 -7.00
N ASP A 370 19.14 -4.29 -5.84
CA ASP A 370 17.92 -4.39 -5.04
C ASP A 370 16.68 -3.92 -5.82
N MET A 371 16.78 -2.80 -6.57
CA MET A 371 15.69 -2.34 -7.42
C MET A 371 15.35 -3.33 -8.54
N CYS A 372 16.38 -3.92 -9.18
CA CYS A 372 16.19 -4.98 -10.17
C CYS A 372 15.49 -6.20 -9.57
N SER A 373 15.88 -6.61 -8.35
CA SER A 373 15.24 -7.72 -7.64
C SER A 373 13.77 -7.44 -7.37
N VAL A 374 13.42 -6.24 -6.91
CA VAL A 374 12.01 -5.85 -6.68
C VAL A 374 11.25 -5.81 -8.00
N HIS A 375 11.85 -5.28 -9.06
CA HIS A 375 11.26 -5.26 -10.41
C HIS A 375 10.95 -6.68 -10.89
N GLU A 376 11.92 -7.59 -10.79
CA GLU A 376 11.76 -8.98 -11.17
C GLU A 376 10.69 -9.69 -10.33
N ASP A 377 10.65 -9.46 -9.02
CA ASP A 377 9.63 -10.04 -8.14
C ASP A 377 8.21 -9.59 -8.53
N VAL A 378 8.00 -8.31 -8.83
CA VAL A 378 6.70 -7.81 -9.26
C VAL A 378 6.34 -8.31 -10.66
N GLU A 379 7.29 -8.28 -11.59
CA GLU A 379 7.05 -8.64 -12.98
C GLU A 379 6.80 -10.14 -13.16
N LYS A 380 7.65 -11.00 -12.57
CA LYS A 380 7.62 -12.45 -12.78
C LYS A 380 6.78 -13.22 -11.77
N HIS A 381 6.64 -12.72 -10.53
CA HIS A 381 6.00 -13.48 -9.44
C HIS A 381 4.63 -12.95 -9.02
N ILE A 382 4.24 -11.76 -9.48
CA ILE A 382 2.90 -11.21 -9.30
C ILE A 382 2.20 -11.18 -10.66
N THR A 383 1.95 -12.34 -11.28
CA THR A 383 1.36 -12.42 -12.62
C THR A 383 -0.16 -12.18 -12.60
N PRO A 384 -0.77 -11.67 -13.69
CA PRO A 384 -2.21 -11.43 -13.77
C PRO A 384 -3.08 -12.62 -13.36
N ASP A 385 -2.66 -13.84 -13.71
CA ASP A 385 -3.38 -15.09 -13.40
C ASP A 385 -3.45 -15.42 -11.91
N LEU A 386 -2.56 -14.84 -11.10
CA LEU A 386 -2.51 -15.06 -9.65
C LEU A 386 -3.30 -14.01 -8.86
N LEU A 387 -3.81 -12.96 -9.54
CA LEU A 387 -4.52 -11.85 -8.92
C LEU A 387 -5.93 -12.26 -8.48
N LEU A 388 -6.40 -11.69 -7.38
CA LEU A 388 -7.72 -12.02 -6.81
C LEU A 388 -8.86 -11.30 -7.54
N ASN A 389 -8.62 -10.03 -7.91
CA ASN A 389 -9.51 -9.16 -8.66
C ASN A 389 -8.72 -8.51 -9.82
N PRO A 390 -8.56 -9.23 -10.95
CA PRO A 390 -7.77 -8.77 -12.09
C PRO A 390 -8.21 -7.42 -12.66
N GLN A 391 -9.50 -7.07 -12.55
CA GLN A 391 -10.05 -5.82 -13.09
C GLN A 391 -9.45 -4.57 -12.44
N VAL A 392 -9.04 -4.67 -11.18
CA VAL A 392 -8.43 -3.56 -10.42
C VAL A 392 -6.93 -3.77 -10.28
N GLU A 393 -6.50 -4.98 -9.98
CA GLU A 393 -5.12 -5.27 -9.62
C GLU A 393 -4.14 -5.24 -10.80
N ILE A 394 -4.58 -5.54 -12.03
CA ILE A 394 -3.70 -5.44 -13.22
C ILE A 394 -3.20 -4.00 -13.39
N LYS A 395 -4.10 -3.01 -13.29
CA LYS A 395 -3.73 -1.60 -13.40
C LYS A 395 -2.75 -1.16 -12.31
N LEU A 396 -2.90 -1.67 -11.08
CA LEU A 396 -1.98 -1.39 -9.98
C LEU A 396 -0.62 -2.04 -10.20
N ARG A 397 -0.61 -3.30 -10.65
CA ARG A 397 0.62 -4.03 -10.97
C ARG A 397 1.40 -3.32 -12.08
N ASP A 398 0.73 -2.96 -13.17
CA ASP A 398 1.37 -2.31 -14.32
C ASP A 398 1.91 -0.93 -13.94
N ALA A 399 1.20 -0.19 -13.09
CA ALA A 399 1.70 1.05 -12.51
C ALA A 399 2.94 0.81 -11.62
N ALA A 400 2.98 -0.26 -10.83
CA ALA A 400 4.15 -0.62 -10.03
C ALA A 400 5.36 -0.94 -10.91
N VAL A 401 5.21 -1.79 -11.93
CA VAL A 401 6.28 -2.16 -12.87
C VAL A 401 6.80 -0.93 -13.62
N HIS A 402 5.89 -0.11 -14.16
CA HIS A 402 6.25 1.13 -14.85
C HIS A 402 7.07 2.08 -13.95
N ASN A 403 6.60 2.31 -12.72
CA ASN A 403 7.29 3.22 -11.80
C ASN A 403 8.60 2.63 -11.25
N LEU A 404 8.73 1.31 -11.13
CA LEU A 404 10.03 0.67 -10.85
C LEU A 404 11.03 0.95 -11.97
N SER A 405 10.62 0.84 -13.23
CA SER A 405 11.44 1.21 -14.39
C SER A 405 11.86 2.68 -14.36
N VAL A 406 10.92 3.60 -14.08
CA VAL A 406 11.22 5.04 -13.93
C VAL A 406 12.22 5.28 -12.81
N MET A 407 12.03 4.63 -11.66
CA MET A 407 12.90 4.73 -10.50
C MET A 407 14.33 4.25 -10.81
N MET A 408 14.46 3.09 -11.48
CA MET A 408 15.72 2.50 -11.91
C MET A 408 16.47 3.39 -12.90
N ASN A 409 15.78 3.93 -13.92
CA ASN A 409 16.39 4.83 -14.90
C ASN A 409 16.85 6.13 -14.26
N THR A 410 16.00 6.72 -13.41
CA THR A 410 16.37 7.92 -12.65
C THR A 410 17.57 7.64 -11.74
N TRP A 411 17.65 6.46 -11.11
CA TRP A 411 18.81 6.08 -10.29
C TRP A 411 20.11 5.99 -11.10
N LYS A 412 20.07 5.40 -12.29
CA LYS A 412 21.20 5.36 -13.22
C LYS A 412 21.65 6.77 -13.63
N GLU A 413 20.71 7.61 -14.04
CA GLU A 413 21.00 9.00 -14.43
C GLU A 413 21.66 9.79 -13.30
N MET A 414 21.14 9.66 -12.08
CA MET A 414 21.69 10.32 -10.89
C MET A 414 23.09 9.84 -10.50
N ASN A 415 23.48 8.64 -10.95
CA ASN A 415 24.73 7.97 -10.59
C ASN A 415 25.55 7.58 -11.84
N ALA A 416 25.41 8.32 -12.94
CA ALA A 416 25.99 7.96 -14.23
C ALA A 416 27.51 7.70 -14.15
N GLY A 417 28.24 8.42 -13.28
CA GLY A 417 29.66 8.21 -13.04
C GLY A 417 30.05 6.84 -12.45
N TYR A 418 29.10 6.10 -11.85
CA TYR A 418 29.34 4.75 -11.28
C TYR A 418 28.86 3.61 -12.20
N PHE A 419 27.98 3.93 -13.15
CA PHE A 419 27.41 2.98 -14.12
C PHE A 419 28.01 3.13 -15.53
N GLY A 420 28.78 4.19 -15.79
CA GLY A 420 29.50 4.43 -17.03
C GLY A 420 30.84 3.70 -17.06
N THR A 421 30.83 2.39 -17.34
CA THR A 421 31.97 1.68 -17.95
C THR A 421 31.50 0.32 -18.49
N THR A 422 30.94 0.34 -19.69
CA THR A 422 30.95 -0.83 -20.58
C THR A 422 31.03 -0.31 -22.01
N GLU A 423 32.26 -0.30 -22.51
CA GLU A 423 32.77 -0.28 -23.89
C GLU A 423 34.10 0.47 -23.90
N GLN A 424 35.13 -0.23 -23.40
CA GLN A 424 36.47 0.03 -23.87
C GLN A 424 36.58 -0.74 -25.20
N PRO A 425 36.65 -0.08 -26.37
CA PRO A 425 37.13 -0.78 -27.56
C PRO A 425 38.59 -1.13 -27.28
N ASP A 426 38.95 -2.38 -27.54
CA ASP A 426 40.31 -2.89 -27.42
C ASP A 426 41.32 -1.89 -28.01
N GLY A 427 42.09 -1.28 -27.13
CA GLY A 427 43.20 -0.39 -27.44
C GLY A 427 44.33 -0.70 -26.47
N SER A 428 45.23 -1.58 -26.90
CA SER A 428 46.43 -1.99 -26.18
C SER A 428 47.34 -0.81 -25.79
N PRO A 429 48.18 -0.95 -24.74
CA PRO A 429 48.77 0.16 -24.02
C PRO A 429 50.05 0.68 -24.66
N SER A 430 50.15 2.00 -24.87
CA SER A 430 51.39 2.66 -25.25
C SER A 430 51.95 3.44 -24.06
N GLN A 431 53.04 2.93 -23.49
CA GLN A 431 53.91 3.64 -22.56
C GLN A 431 54.64 4.83 -23.24
N PRO A 432 55.19 5.77 -22.44
CA PRO A 432 55.42 7.15 -22.84
C PRO A 432 56.80 7.35 -23.46
N SER A 433 56.96 8.41 -24.25
CA SER A 433 58.29 8.97 -24.50
C SER A 433 58.26 10.47 -24.80
N THR A 434 59.38 11.05 -24.42
CA THR A 434 59.71 12.43 -24.15
C THR A 434 59.89 13.30 -25.40
N SER A 435 59.64 14.58 -25.18
CA SER A 435 60.10 15.75 -25.90
C SER A 435 61.52 15.61 -26.50
N GLY A 436 61.69 16.03 -27.74
CA GLY A 436 63.01 16.25 -28.36
C GLY A 436 62.87 16.90 -29.74
N LEU A 437 63.28 18.16 -29.84
CA LEU A 437 63.29 18.99 -31.05
C LEU A 437 64.21 18.41 -32.16
N GLY A 438 63.75 18.55 -33.41
CA GLY A 438 64.47 19.33 -34.42
C GLY A 438 65.55 18.65 -35.28
N SER A 439 65.37 18.84 -36.60
CA SER A 439 66.40 19.02 -37.66
C SER A 439 66.58 17.89 -38.69
N ALA A 440 65.99 18.19 -39.86
CA ALA A 440 66.47 18.10 -41.24
C ALA A 440 67.65 17.20 -41.68
N ALA A 441 67.44 16.71 -42.92
CA ALA A 441 68.38 16.44 -44.00
C ALA A 441 68.87 14.99 -44.20
N GLY A 442 68.77 14.51 -45.44
CA GLY A 442 69.54 13.37 -45.94
C GLY A 442 68.76 12.44 -46.85
N ALA A 443 68.99 12.55 -48.15
CA ALA A 443 68.47 11.70 -49.22
C ALA A 443 68.99 10.24 -49.16
N GLY A 444 68.26 9.31 -49.78
CA GLY A 444 68.78 7.98 -50.13
C GLY A 444 67.72 6.87 -50.24
N GLU A 445 67.12 6.75 -51.42
CA GLU A 445 66.36 5.60 -51.99
C GLU A 445 67.13 4.24 -52.00
N PRO A 446 66.60 3.10 -52.53
CA PRO A 446 65.22 2.64 -52.80
C PRO A 446 64.98 1.11 -52.53
N GLN A 447 63.84 0.60 -53.02
CA GLN A 447 63.49 -0.78 -53.45
C GLN A 447 62.52 -1.56 -52.55
N ALA A 448 61.25 -1.75 -52.97
CA ALA A 448 60.73 -2.81 -53.88
C ALA A 448 60.45 -4.12 -53.09
N THR A 449 59.36 -4.88 -53.23
CA THR A 449 58.39 -5.09 -54.31
C THR A 449 57.28 -6.03 -53.78
N SER A 450 56.09 -5.93 -54.39
CA SER A 450 55.11 -7.02 -54.65
C SER A 450 54.29 -7.59 -53.47
N SER A 451 52.94 -7.50 -53.44
CA SER A 451 51.92 -8.14 -54.33
C SER A 451 51.97 -9.68 -54.24
N LEU A 452 50.92 -10.49 -54.14
CA LEU A 452 49.45 -10.38 -54.11
C LEU A 452 48.92 -11.84 -54.01
N ARG A 453 47.67 -12.01 -53.56
CA ARG A 453 46.71 -13.15 -53.79
C ARG A 453 46.97 -14.47 -53.05
N ALA A 454 46.02 -15.07 -52.31
CA ALA A 454 44.58 -15.38 -52.47
C ALA A 454 44.31 -16.83 -52.91
N ILE A 455 43.13 -17.33 -52.50
CA ILE A 455 42.39 -18.57 -52.85
C ILE A 455 42.42 -19.60 -51.68
N GLU A 456 41.34 -19.79 -50.89
CA GLU A 456 40.02 -20.44 -51.11
C GLU A 456 40.03 -21.90 -50.58
N GLY A 457 38.99 -22.32 -49.85
CA GLY A 457 38.84 -23.71 -49.40
C GLY A 457 37.72 -23.93 -48.37
N THR A 458 36.65 -24.58 -48.82
CA THR A 458 35.43 -24.95 -48.08
C THR A 458 35.53 -26.30 -47.35
N SER A 459 34.70 -26.43 -46.31
CA SER A 459 33.93 -27.63 -45.89
C SER A 459 34.33 -28.41 -44.62
N SER A 460 33.24 -28.86 -43.95
CA SER A 460 33.04 -30.08 -43.16
C SER A 460 33.00 -30.02 -41.61
N SER A 461 31.94 -30.64 -41.10
CA SER A 461 31.64 -31.14 -39.74
C SER A 461 31.05 -32.57 -39.97
N PRO A 462 30.77 -33.44 -38.97
CA PRO A 462 31.05 -33.46 -37.52
C PRO A 462 31.61 -34.84 -37.02
N SER A 463 31.92 -35.02 -35.71
CA SER A 463 31.83 -36.31 -34.93
C SER A 463 32.31 -36.21 -33.46
N GLN A 464 31.50 -36.75 -32.54
CA GLN A 464 31.75 -37.14 -31.12
C GLN A 464 32.50 -38.53 -31.03
N PRO A 465 32.57 -39.28 -29.88
CA PRO A 465 32.98 -39.03 -28.47
C PRO A 465 33.91 -40.18 -27.92
N SER A 466 34.33 -40.16 -26.63
CA SER A 466 34.59 -41.34 -25.74
C SER A 466 35.14 -40.87 -24.37
N THR A 467 34.51 -41.07 -23.19
CA THR A 467 34.29 -42.25 -22.30
C THR A 467 35.47 -42.67 -21.41
N SER A 468 35.22 -42.70 -20.08
CA SER A 468 35.48 -43.78 -19.10
C SER A 468 35.25 -43.19 -17.69
N GLY A 469 34.33 -43.62 -16.82
CA GLY A 469 34.02 -44.97 -16.30
C GLY A 469 34.97 -45.28 -15.13
N LEU A 470 34.65 -45.80 -13.94
CA LEU A 470 33.52 -46.43 -13.22
C LEU A 470 33.80 -46.16 -11.70
N GLY A 471 32.94 -46.22 -10.68
CA GLY A 471 31.68 -46.93 -10.41
C GLY A 471 31.85 -47.74 -9.11
N SER A 472 31.04 -47.49 -8.05
CA SER A 472 30.43 -48.51 -7.17
C SER A 472 29.58 -47.92 -6.04
N THR A 473 28.46 -48.58 -5.83
CA THR A 473 27.25 -48.35 -5.02
C THR A 473 27.33 -48.87 -3.58
N ALA A 474 26.55 -48.30 -2.64
CA ALA A 474 25.60 -49.03 -1.76
C ALA A 474 24.94 -48.11 -0.71
N GLU A 475 23.74 -48.53 -0.28
CA GLU A 475 22.75 -47.92 0.62
C GLU A 475 23.12 -48.01 2.13
N GLY A 476 22.45 -47.22 2.98
CA GLY A 476 22.09 -47.65 4.35
C GLY A 476 22.43 -46.72 5.54
N LEU A 477 21.38 -46.28 6.24
CA LEU A 477 21.20 -45.99 7.68
C LEU A 477 22.33 -45.41 8.58
N GLY A 478 21.96 -44.39 9.38
CA GLY A 478 21.98 -44.51 10.86
C GLY A 478 23.10 -43.82 11.67
N ASP A 479 22.70 -42.80 12.44
CA ASP A 479 23.12 -42.38 13.80
C ASP A 479 24.57 -41.99 14.20
N GLN A 480 24.61 -40.79 14.82
CA GLN A 480 25.41 -40.25 15.93
C GLN A 480 26.80 -40.84 16.28
N LEU A 481 27.81 -39.95 16.36
CA LEU A 481 28.57 -39.66 17.60
C LEU A 481 29.60 -38.52 17.42
N ALA A 482 29.74 -37.70 18.46
CA ALA A 482 30.70 -36.60 18.61
C ALA A 482 32.02 -37.08 19.26
N PHE A 483 33.15 -36.39 19.01
CA PHE A 483 34.00 -35.71 20.02
C PHE A 483 35.36 -35.20 19.46
N TYR A 484 35.64 -33.91 19.77
CA TYR A 484 36.91 -33.25 20.15
C TYR A 484 38.03 -32.82 19.16
N VAL A 485 38.57 -31.63 19.47
CA VAL A 485 39.47 -30.70 18.75
C VAL A 485 40.93 -30.84 19.22
N PRO A 486 41.96 -30.35 18.47
CA PRO A 486 42.77 -29.26 19.04
C PRO A 486 43.18 -28.12 18.07
N SER A 487 43.42 -26.97 18.69
CA SER A 487 43.67 -25.62 18.20
C SER A 487 44.95 -25.37 17.39
N GLN A 488 44.90 -24.36 16.51
CA GLN A 488 46.07 -23.50 16.25
C GLN A 488 45.61 -22.05 15.96
N ASP A 489 45.99 -21.16 16.88
CA ASP A 489 45.78 -19.72 16.85
C ASP A 489 46.69 -19.03 15.82
N HIS A 490 46.13 -18.12 15.01
CA HIS A 490 46.80 -16.87 14.60
C HIS A 490 45.75 -15.78 14.31
N LEU A 491 45.67 -14.82 15.23
CA LEU A 491 44.89 -13.57 15.17
C LEU A 491 45.36 -12.66 14.02
N TYR A 492 44.42 -12.15 13.22
CA TYR A 492 44.37 -10.74 12.76
C TYR A 492 42.96 -10.36 12.25
N VAL A 493 42.23 -9.63 13.10
CA VAL A 493 41.14 -8.64 12.86
C VAL A 493 40.10 -8.91 11.75
N GLN A 494 38.94 -9.46 12.14
CA GLN A 494 37.69 -9.42 11.37
C GLN A 494 36.97 -8.07 11.55
N PRO A 495 36.39 -7.46 10.50
CA PRO A 495 35.38 -6.42 10.65
C PRO A 495 34.04 -7.08 11.01
N SER A 496 33.56 -6.80 12.22
CA SER A 496 32.27 -7.28 12.74
C SER A 496 31.09 -6.64 12.00
N THR A 497 30.53 -7.32 11.01
CA THR A 497 29.23 -6.95 10.39
C THR A 497 28.24 -8.11 10.29
N SER A 498 28.54 -9.29 10.82
CA SER A 498 27.64 -10.46 10.73
C SER A 498 26.87 -10.81 12.01
N ALA A 499 27.14 -10.15 13.14
CA ALA A 499 26.47 -10.43 14.41
C ALA A 499 25.13 -9.68 14.61
N GLU A 500 24.94 -8.52 13.98
CA GLU A 500 23.66 -7.77 14.06
C GLU A 500 22.52 -8.41 13.25
N ALA A 501 22.84 -9.29 12.30
CA ALA A 501 21.85 -9.99 11.48
C ALA A 501 21.26 -11.24 12.17
N SER A 502 21.96 -11.83 13.15
CA SER A 502 21.48 -13.01 13.91
C SER A 502 21.19 -12.72 15.39
N SER A 503 21.78 -11.70 16.01
CA SER A 503 21.49 -11.34 17.40
C SER A 503 20.18 -10.55 17.58
N ALA A 504 19.54 -10.10 16.50
CA ALA A 504 18.23 -9.45 16.54
C ALA A 504 17.04 -10.41 16.79
N LEU A 505 17.30 -11.72 16.96
CA LEU A 505 16.28 -12.76 16.87
C LEU A 505 16.19 -13.73 18.08
N GLN A 506 17.08 -13.64 19.08
CA GLN A 506 17.18 -14.70 20.11
C GLN A 506 16.82 -14.32 21.55
N GLU A 507 16.61 -13.04 21.90
CA GLU A 507 16.51 -12.62 23.32
C GLU A 507 15.11 -12.19 23.81
N ALA A 508 14.05 -12.87 23.35
CA ALA A 508 12.71 -12.69 23.95
C ALA A 508 11.99 -14.02 24.25
N GLN A 509 12.72 -15.13 24.34
CA GLN A 509 12.20 -16.44 24.73
C GLN A 509 12.44 -16.74 26.21
N VAL A 510 11.65 -16.16 27.11
CA VAL A 510 11.44 -16.65 28.49
C VAL A 510 10.05 -16.16 28.91
N ALA A 511 9.02 -16.93 29.27
CA ALA A 511 8.74 -18.35 29.35
C ALA A 511 7.20 -18.51 29.30
N SER A 512 6.66 -19.55 28.66
CA SER A 512 5.34 -20.08 29.02
C SER A 512 5.16 -21.50 28.47
N HIS A 513 5.60 -22.47 29.27
CA HIS A 513 5.09 -23.84 29.23
C HIS A 513 4.39 -24.10 30.55
N ARG A 514 3.06 -24.16 30.54
CA ARG A 514 2.33 -25.16 31.33
C ARG A 514 0.96 -25.41 30.70
N SER A 515 0.82 -26.63 30.22
CA SER A 515 -0.38 -27.28 29.68
C SER A 515 -1.46 -27.47 30.75
N GLN A 516 -2.74 -27.31 30.37
CA GLN A 516 -3.87 -27.95 31.02
C GLN A 516 -4.98 -28.24 29.99
N THR A 517 -5.43 -29.50 30.01
CA THR A 517 -6.42 -30.17 29.16
C THR A 517 -7.88 -29.84 29.54
N PRO A 518 -8.88 -30.12 28.67
CA PRO A 518 -10.28 -29.77 28.88
C PRO A 518 -11.03 -30.87 29.66
N SER A 519 -12.05 -30.48 30.42
CA SER A 519 -13.09 -31.39 30.93
C SER A 519 -14.44 -30.82 30.55
N ASP A 520 -15.20 -31.64 29.84
CA ASP A 520 -16.66 -31.55 29.68
C ASP A 520 -17.35 -31.58 31.04
N ASP A 521 -18.48 -30.86 31.14
CA ASP A 521 -19.75 -31.45 31.58
C ASP A 521 -20.90 -30.57 31.09
N GLU A 522 -21.74 -31.17 30.25
CA GLU A 522 -23.08 -30.72 29.90
C GLU A 522 -23.99 -30.71 31.13
N LEU A 523 -25.00 -29.83 31.16
CA LEU A 523 -26.42 -30.16 31.41
C LEU A 523 -27.29 -28.87 31.41
N GLU A 524 -28.25 -28.84 30.48
CA GLU A 524 -29.45 -27.97 30.36
C GLU A 524 -30.43 -28.07 31.59
N PRO A 525 -31.61 -27.40 31.62
CA PRO A 525 -31.96 -25.98 31.52
C PRO A 525 -32.97 -25.57 32.66
N PRO A 526 -33.73 -24.43 32.63
CA PRO A 526 -34.24 -23.77 33.84
C PRO A 526 -35.65 -24.21 34.29
N SER A 527 -35.88 -24.22 35.61
CA SER A 527 -37.21 -24.41 36.20
C SER A 527 -37.68 -23.18 37.01
N LYS A 528 -38.94 -22.85 36.77
CA LYS A 528 -39.78 -21.79 37.37
C LYS A 528 -39.79 -21.83 38.90
N ARG A 529 -39.79 -20.66 39.56
CA ARG A 529 -40.69 -20.44 40.72
C ARG A 529 -41.02 -18.98 40.98
N SER A 530 -42.29 -18.80 41.31
CA SER A 530 -43.05 -17.58 41.56
C SER A 530 -42.84 -17.00 42.97
N ARG A 531 -43.02 -15.66 43.06
CA ARG A 531 -43.66 -14.81 44.10
C ARG A 531 -43.42 -14.99 45.62
N SER A 532 -43.53 -13.82 46.27
CA SER A 532 -43.73 -13.45 47.70
C SER A 532 -42.44 -13.22 48.49
N ALA A 533 -42.24 -12.12 49.22
CA ALA A 533 -43.14 -11.05 49.68
C ALA A 533 -42.52 -9.65 49.49
#